data_AF-A0AA40AX92-F1
#
_entry.id   AF-A0AA40AX92-F1
#
_cell.length_a   1.000
_cell.length_b   1.000
_cell.length_c   1.000
_cell.angle_alpha   90.00
_cell.angle_beta   90.00
_cell.angle_gamma   90.00
#
_symmetry.space_group_name_H-M   'P 1'
#
loop_
_entity.id
_entity.type
_entity.pdbx_description
1 polymer ?
#
loop_
_entity_poly.entity_id
_entity_poly.type
_entity_poly.pdbx_seq_one_letter_code
_entity_poly.pdbx_strand_id
1 'polypeptide(L)'
;MLWTLWFGLLAALLSRTVTAQANAIYRDPDTGLVFSSNYVLYKVNQGITYRVAIPAGVQTYTAYDAVIQAVIPNDVGWAGIAWAGSMPRNPLTVAWRNSQNQPVLSSRWAGGHITPQAYNNAQYTLFKTGTKSNGTHWQYTALCKGCTSWTTDTGASRYLSPRGGNRMAFAYSPNRPSSPNSPTSSIPIHDVHGYWQHDFSGAANQDFDAIVQRLASGV
;
A
#
# COMPACT_ATOMS: atom_id res chain seq x y z
N MET A 1 -19.13 51.94 -43.77
CA MET A 1 -17.88 51.16 -43.93
C MET A 1 -17.29 50.99 -42.54
N LEU A 2 -17.58 49.86 -41.87
CA LEU A 2 -16.69 48.68 -41.71
C LEU A 2 -15.42 49.05 -40.91
N TRP A 3 -15.03 48.44 -39.79
CA TRP A 3 -15.42 47.21 -39.10
C TRP A 3 -14.62 47.19 -37.78
N THR A 4 -15.25 47.06 -36.61
CA THR A 4 -14.54 46.83 -35.33
C THR A 4 -14.29 45.33 -35.17
N LEU A 5 -13.02 44.91 -35.28
CA LEU A 5 -12.59 43.53 -35.05
C LEU A 5 -12.23 43.35 -33.57
N TRP A 6 -13.10 42.67 -32.83
CA TRP A 6 -12.79 42.08 -31.54
C TRP A 6 -11.98 40.78 -31.73
N PHE A 7 -10.73 40.77 -31.30
CA PHE A 7 -9.98 39.53 -31.11
C PHE A 7 -10.27 38.97 -29.72
N GLY A 8 -11.20 38.02 -29.64
CA GLY A 8 -11.43 37.21 -28.44
C GLY A 8 -10.32 36.18 -28.30
N LEU A 9 -9.51 36.28 -27.24
CA LEU A 9 -8.52 35.27 -26.86
C LEU A 9 -9.27 34.10 -26.19
N LEU A 10 -9.50 33.00 -26.91
CA LEU A 10 -10.04 31.76 -26.33
C LEU A 10 -8.88 30.99 -25.69
N ALA A 11 -8.68 31.12 -24.38
CA ALA A 11 -7.74 30.29 -23.64
C ALA A 11 -8.36 28.88 -23.45
N ALA A 12 -7.92 27.92 -24.25
CA ALA A 12 -8.30 26.52 -24.08
C ALA A 12 -7.65 25.95 -22.80
N LEU A 13 -8.42 25.89 -21.71
CA LEU A 13 -8.07 25.12 -20.51
C LEU A 13 -8.08 23.62 -20.85
N LEU A 14 -6.91 23.08 -21.16
CA LEU A 14 -6.70 21.64 -21.26
C LEU A 14 -6.80 21.02 -19.85
N SER A 15 -7.99 20.51 -19.51
CA SER A 15 -8.19 19.66 -18.34
C SER A 15 -7.37 18.38 -18.51
N ARG A 16 -6.20 18.30 -17.87
CA ARG A 16 -5.42 17.06 -17.78
C ARG A 16 -6.18 16.09 -16.88
N THR A 17 -6.95 15.19 -17.46
CA THR A 17 -7.44 14.00 -16.77
C THR A 17 -6.25 13.10 -16.49
N VAL A 18 -5.73 13.13 -15.25
CA VAL A 18 -4.73 12.17 -14.80
C VAL A 18 -5.47 10.85 -14.53
N THR A 19 -5.46 9.95 -15.51
CA THR A 19 -5.91 8.58 -15.28
C THR A 19 -4.88 7.88 -14.41
N ALA A 20 -5.29 7.31 -13.28
CA ALA A 20 -4.40 6.48 -12.47
C ALA A 20 -4.01 5.22 -13.28
N GLN A 21 -2.75 5.16 -13.73
CA GLN A 21 -2.23 4.03 -14.47
C GLN A 21 -1.97 2.86 -13.51
N ALA A 22 -2.44 1.66 -13.87
CA ALA A 22 -2.10 0.44 -13.15
C ALA A 22 -0.59 0.16 -13.27
N ASN A 23 0.04 -0.28 -12.19
CA ASN A 23 1.48 -0.54 -12.10
C ASN A 23 2.35 0.65 -12.55
N ALA A 24 1.93 1.88 -12.21
CA ALA A 24 2.71 3.08 -12.47
C ALA A 24 4.02 3.06 -11.66
N ILE A 25 5.11 3.49 -12.28
CA ILE A 25 6.38 3.68 -11.56
C ILE A 25 6.35 5.00 -10.82
N TYR A 26 6.50 4.96 -9.50
CA TYR A 26 6.54 6.13 -8.65
C TYR A 26 7.91 6.25 -7.99
N ARG A 27 8.64 7.32 -8.31
CA ARG A 27 9.92 7.66 -7.66
C ARG A 27 9.62 8.60 -6.51
N ASP A 28 9.74 8.11 -5.28
CA ASP A 28 9.35 8.87 -4.11
C ASP A 28 10.49 9.80 -3.66
N PRO A 29 10.33 11.13 -3.77
CA PRO A 29 11.41 12.06 -3.45
C PRO A 29 11.76 12.08 -1.96
N ASP A 30 10.82 11.73 -1.08
CA ASP A 30 11.04 11.74 0.37
C ASP A 30 11.97 10.60 0.79
N THR A 31 11.72 9.39 0.27
CA THR A 31 12.42 8.17 0.69
C THR A 31 13.59 7.82 -0.23
N GLY A 32 13.57 8.28 -1.48
CA GLY A 32 14.50 7.87 -2.52
C GLY A 32 14.17 6.50 -3.13
N LEU A 33 13.11 5.83 -2.67
CA LEU A 33 12.67 4.54 -3.20
C LEU A 33 11.88 4.70 -4.50
N VAL A 34 12.04 3.73 -5.39
CA VAL A 34 11.21 3.49 -6.56
C VAL A 34 10.16 2.45 -6.22
N PHE A 35 8.90 2.78 -6.47
CA PHE A 35 7.75 1.92 -6.21
C PHE A 35 7.04 1.55 -7.51
N SER A 36 6.49 0.33 -7.57
CA SER A 36 5.33 0.05 -8.40
C SER A 36 4.07 0.51 -7.66
N SER A 37 3.14 1.16 -8.35
CA SER A 37 2.01 1.87 -7.76
C SER A 37 0.68 1.48 -8.42
N ASN A 38 -0.34 1.26 -7.61
CA ASN A 38 -1.70 1.00 -8.06
C ASN A 38 -2.71 1.82 -7.25
N TYR A 39 -3.71 2.38 -7.93
CA TYR A 39 -4.84 3.06 -7.30
C TYR A 39 -6.07 2.16 -7.37
N VAL A 40 -6.66 1.85 -6.22
CA VAL A 40 -7.80 0.93 -6.11
C VAL A 40 -8.99 1.63 -5.48
N LEU A 41 -10.16 1.52 -6.12
CA LEU A 41 -11.38 2.20 -5.68
C LEU A 41 -12.05 1.42 -4.55
N TYR A 42 -12.41 2.11 -3.46
CA TYR A 42 -13.28 1.57 -2.41
C TYR A 42 -14.68 2.22 -2.41
N LYS A 43 -14.85 3.34 -3.11
CA LYS A 43 -16.12 3.99 -3.43
C LYS A 43 -16.06 4.52 -4.86
N VAL A 44 -17.21 4.92 -5.40
CA VAL A 44 -17.26 5.62 -6.68
C VAL A 44 -16.34 6.85 -6.62
N ASN A 45 -15.37 6.93 -7.54
CA ASN A 45 -14.39 8.02 -7.65
C ASN A 45 -13.47 8.25 -6.44
N GLN A 46 -13.42 7.34 -5.46
CA GLN A 46 -12.51 7.43 -4.32
C GLN A 46 -11.77 6.11 -4.11
N GLY A 47 -10.47 6.22 -3.86
CA GLY A 47 -9.58 5.07 -3.83
C GLY A 47 -8.39 5.26 -2.91
N ILE A 48 -7.70 4.15 -2.69
CA ILE A 48 -6.46 4.06 -1.94
C ILE A 48 -5.35 3.79 -2.94
N THR A 49 -4.22 4.48 -2.79
CA THR A 49 -3.00 4.13 -3.54
C THR A 49 -2.19 3.14 -2.72
N TYR A 50 -1.79 2.01 -3.31
CA TYR A 50 -0.85 1.06 -2.74
C TYR A 50 0.40 0.98 -3.60
N ARG A 51 1.56 1.01 -2.94
CA ARG A 51 2.88 1.07 -3.55
C ARG A 51 3.81 0.05 -2.91
N VAL A 52 4.53 -0.70 -3.72
CA VAL A 52 5.52 -1.67 -3.25
C VAL A 52 6.89 -1.36 -3.86
N ALA A 53 7.92 -1.40 -3.01
CA ALA A 53 9.32 -1.34 -3.39
C ALA A 53 10.02 -2.60 -2.85
N ILE A 54 10.92 -3.19 -3.65
CA ILE A 54 11.62 -4.43 -3.35
C ILE A 54 13.13 -4.28 -3.66
N PRO A 55 14.00 -5.14 -3.11
CA PRO A 55 15.40 -5.20 -3.50
C PRO A 55 15.55 -5.57 -4.98
N ALA A 56 16.55 -5.00 -5.64
CA ALA A 56 16.99 -5.47 -6.94
C ALA A 56 17.69 -6.84 -6.83
N GLY A 57 17.72 -7.61 -7.91
CA GLY A 57 18.48 -8.86 -7.98
C GLY A 57 17.90 -10.04 -7.20
N VAL A 58 16.70 -9.92 -6.61
CA VAL A 58 16.06 -11.01 -5.88
C VAL A 58 15.80 -12.22 -6.78
N GLN A 59 16.10 -13.40 -6.26
CA GLN A 59 15.84 -14.68 -6.92
C GLN A 59 14.36 -15.08 -6.77
N THR A 60 13.77 -15.69 -7.79
CA THR A 60 12.43 -16.27 -7.66
C THR A 60 12.44 -17.41 -6.63
N TYR A 61 11.33 -17.58 -5.91
CA TYR A 61 11.17 -18.61 -4.85
C TYR A 61 12.05 -18.42 -3.61
N THR A 62 12.52 -17.20 -3.34
CA THR A 62 13.19 -16.84 -2.08
C THR A 62 12.39 -15.79 -1.32
N ALA A 63 12.56 -15.75 0.00
CA ALA A 63 12.03 -14.67 0.83
C ALA A 63 12.84 -13.38 0.59
N TYR A 64 12.18 -12.23 0.68
CA TYR A 64 12.83 -10.92 0.59
C TYR A 64 12.03 -9.85 1.33
N ASP A 65 12.70 -8.84 1.85
CA ASP A 65 12.01 -7.72 2.49
C ASP A 65 11.35 -6.83 1.42
N ALA A 66 10.25 -6.16 1.77
CA ALA A 66 9.58 -5.22 0.87
C ALA A 66 9.17 -3.97 1.64
N VAL A 67 9.21 -2.80 1.01
CA VAL A 67 8.61 -1.59 1.58
C VAL A 67 7.21 -1.42 1.00
N ILE A 68 6.22 -1.27 1.88
CA ILE A 68 4.86 -0.90 1.52
C ILE A 68 4.65 0.59 1.82
N GLN A 69 4.08 1.30 0.86
CA GLN A 69 3.57 2.66 1.04
C GLN A 69 2.09 2.68 0.64
N ALA A 70 1.25 3.33 1.44
CA ALA A 70 -0.15 3.53 1.06
C ALA A 70 -0.58 4.96 1.30
N VAL A 71 -1.36 5.51 0.37
CA VAL A 71 -2.01 6.82 0.48
C VAL A 71 -3.51 6.60 0.63
N ILE A 72 -4.02 6.90 1.81
CA ILE A 72 -5.34 6.48 2.27
C ILE A 72 -6.16 7.74 2.59
N PRO A 73 -7.37 7.89 2.02
CA PRO A 73 -8.27 8.98 2.38
C PRO A 73 -8.64 9.01 3.87
N ASN A 74 -8.97 10.21 4.37
CA ASN A 74 -9.22 10.43 5.78
C ASN A 74 -10.52 9.79 6.31
N ASP A 75 -11.47 9.46 5.42
CA ASP A 75 -12.74 8.79 5.74
C ASP A 75 -12.58 7.25 5.88
N VAL A 76 -11.37 6.73 5.72
CA VAL A 76 -11.06 5.32 5.89
C VAL A 76 -10.80 5.01 7.36
N GLY A 77 -11.66 4.17 7.95
CA GLY A 77 -11.53 3.68 9.32
C GLY A 77 -10.36 2.72 9.47
N TRP A 78 -10.29 1.73 8.57
CA TRP A 78 -9.12 0.88 8.37
C TRP A 78 -9.03 0.39 6.91
N ALA A 79 -7.82 0.10 6.47
CA ALA A 79 -7.51 -0.48 5.16
C ALA A 79 -6.65 -1.73 5.32
N GLY A 80 -6.89 -2.74 4.48
CA GLY A 80 -6.16 -4.00 4.49
C GLY A 80 -5.52 -4.31 3.15
N ILE A 81 -4.45 -5.10 3.17
CA ILE A 81 -3.82 -5.71 2.00
C ILE A 81 -3.68 -7.20 2.28
N ALA A 82 -4.11 -8.04 1.35
CA ALA A 82 -3.71 -9.44 1.31
C ALA A 82 -2.57 -9.59 0.29
N TRP A 83 -1.37 -9.92 0.79
CA TRP A 83 -0.15 -9.92 -0.02
C TRP A 83 -0.18 -10.88 -1.21
N ALA A 84 -0.99 -11.94 -1.13
CA ALA A 84 -1.22 -12.89 -2.20
C ALA A 84 -2.70 -13.05 -2.57
N GLY A 85 -3.47 -11.97 -2.43
CA GLY A 85 -4.77 -11.83 -3.09
C GLY A 85 -5.92 -12.61 -2.48
N SER A 86 -5.73 -13.22 -1.30
CA SER A 86 -6.77 -13.93 -0.56
C SER A 86 -6.67 -13.63 0.93
N MET A 87 -7.81 -13.38 1.59
CA MET A 87 -7.85 -13.12 3.04
C MET A 87 -7.43 -14.36 3.85
N PRO A 88 -8.03 -15.55 3.63
CA PRO A 88 -7.55 -16.74 4.30
C PRO A 88 -6.14 -17.12 3.84
N ARG A 89 -5.32 -17.57 4.78
CA ARG A 89 -4.03 -18.26 4.58
C ARG A 89 -2.97 -17.49 3.81
N ASN A 90 -2.97 -16.16 3.97
CA ASN A 90 -1.94 -15.28 3.42
C ASN A 90 -1.56 -14.23 4.48
N PRO A 91 -0.32 -13.70 4.43
CA PRO A 91 0.04 -12.52 5.22
C PRO A 91 -0.88 -11.35 4.87
N LEU A 92 -1.40 -10.69 5.90
CA LEU A 92 -2.26 -9.52 5.76
C LEU A 92 -1.60 -8.31 6.42
N THR A 93 -1.55 -7.18 5.70
CA THR A 93 -1.34 -5.86 6.31
C THR A 93 -2.69 -5.31 6.67
N VAL A 94 -2.88 -4.84 7.90
CA VAL A 94 -4.02 -3.99 8.26
C VAL A 94 -3.48 -2.68 8.81
N ALA A 95 -3.99 -1.55 8.32
CA ALA A 95 -3.52 -0.23 8.69
C ALA A 95 -4.69 0.71 9.00
N TRP A 96 -4.51 1.57 9.99
CA TRP A 96 -5.43 2.64 10.36
C TRP A 96 -4.65 3.77 11.04
N ARG A 97 -5.35 4.84 11.43
CA ARG A 97 -4.78 5.89 12.29
C ARG A 97 -5.19 5.69 13.74
N ASN A 98 -4.29 5.85 14.70
CA ASN A 98 -4.61 5.79 16.12
C ASN A 98 -5.36 7.05 16.61
N SER A 99 -5.57 7.20 17.92
CA SER A 99 -6.25 8.38 18.49
C SER A 99 -5.47 9.70 18.33
N GLN A 100 -4.16 9.63 18.08
CA GLN A 100 -3.25 10.76 17.84
C GLN A 100 -3.00 10.98 16.33
N ASN A 101 -3.85 10.42 15.48
CA ASN A 101 -3.75 10.50 14.01
C ASN A 101 -2.45 9.93 13.41
N GLN A 102 -1.73 9.08 14.14
CA GLN A 102 -0.53 8.40 13.65
C GLN A 102 -0.89 7.04 13.04
N PRO A 103 -0.21 6.60 11.95
CA PRO A 103 -0.40 5.27 11.40
C PRO A 103 -0.12 4.16 12.41
N VAL A 104 -0.97 3.15 12.42
CA VAL A 104 -0.75 1.86 13.09
C VAL A 104 -0.82 0.79 12.02
N LEU A 105 0.22 -0.04 11.94
CA LEU A 105 0.26 -1.20 11.08
C LEU A 105 0.15 -2.46 11.93
N SER A 106 -0.55 -3.43 11.38
CA SER A 106 -0.82 -4.70 12.03
C SER A 106 -0.60 -5.84 11.06
N SER A 107 0.26 -6.77 11.49
CA SER A 107 0.46 -8.04 10.80
C SER A 107 -0.62 -9.03 11.22
N ARG A 108 -1.38 -9.53 10.25
CA ARG A 108 -2.53 -10.41 10.50
C ARG A 108 -2.52 -11.65 9.63
N TRP A 109 -3.23 -12.67 10.10
CA TRP A 109 -3.50 -13.92 9.40
C TRP A 109 -4.90 -14.42 9.74
N ALA A 110 -5.59 -15.01 8.76
CA ALA A 110 -6.88 -15.63 8.97
C ALA A 110 -6.85 -17.08 8.44
N GLY A 111 -7.32 -18.05 9.22
CA GLY A 111 -7.48 -19.44 8.76
C GLY A 111 -8.68 -19.63 7.82
N GLY A 112 -9.59 -18.66 7.78
CA GLY A 112 -10.84 -18.66 7.01
C GLY A 112 -11.43 -17.25 6.95
N HIS A 113 -12.70 -17.13 6.55
CA HIS A 113 -13.43 -15.85 6.55
C HIS A 113 -13.91 -15.49 7.96
N ILE A 114 -12.95 -15.30 8.86
CA ILE A 114 -13.13 -14.93 10.26
C ILE A 114 -12.20 -13.78 10.60
N THR A 115 -12.43 -13.09 11.72
CA THR A 115 -11.60 -11.96 12.14
C THR A 115 -10.11 -12.36 12.18
N PRO A 116 -9.25 -11.72 11.38
CA PRO A 116 -7.83 -12.03 11.34
C PRO A 116 -7.15 -11.79 12.70
N GLN A 117 -6.32 -12.76 13.11
CA GLN A 117 -5.53 -12.68 14.33
C GLN A 117 -4.12 -12.16 14.04
N ALA A 118 -3.38 -11.80 15.08
CA ALA A 118 -2.00 -11.34 14.95
C ALA A 118 -1.12 -12.41 14.27
N TYR A 119 -0.23 -11.98 13.38
CA TYR A 119 0.69 -12.85 12.64
C TYR A 119 2.14 -12.49 12.91
N ASN A 120 2.85 -13.38 13.62
CA ASN A 120 4.19 -13.10 14.12
C ASN A 120 5.31 -13.33 13.10
N ASN A 121 5.02 -14.00 11.98
CA ASN A 121 6.02 -14.28 10.95
C ASN A 121 6.17 -13.14 9.93
N ALA A 122 5.42 -12.05 10.10
CA ALA A 122 5.68 -10.80 9.39
C ALA A 122 5.67 -9.61 10.37
N GLN A 123 6.57 -8.66 10.16
CA GLN A 123 6.79 -7.53 11.04
C GLN A 123 6.94 -6.25 10.22
N TYR A 124 6.38 -5.15 10.74
CA TYR A 124 6.45 -3.84 10.10
C TYR A 124 7.32 -2.87 10.89
N THR A 125 8.21 -2.17 10.19
CA THR A 125 8.95 -1.02 10.73
C THR A 125 8.47 0.23 10.01
N LEU A 126 7.70 1.07 10.72
CA LEU A 126 7.20 2.33 10.18
C LEU A 126 8.36 3.32 10.06
N PHE A 127 8.52 3.91 8.88
CA PHE A 127 9.49 4.99 8.66
C PHE A 127 8.83 6.34 8.95
N LYS A 128 9.59 7.25 9.57
CA LYS A 128 9.16 8.66 9.69
C LYS A 128 9.17 9.33 8.32
N THR A 129 10.25 9.14 7.57
CA THR A 129 10.39 9.64 6.20
C THR A 129 9.40 8.94 5.27
N GLY A 130 8.68 9.72 4.46
CA GLY A 130 7.60 9.21 3.60
C GLY A 130 6.31 8.87 4.36
N THR A 131 6.22 9.11 5.67
CA THR A 131 4.97 9.03 6.44
C THR A 131 4.48 10.45 6.74
N LYS A 132 3.27 10.77 6.30
CA LYS A 132 2.73 12.14 6.35
C LYS A 132 1.22 12.15 6.32
N SER A 133 0.60 13.26 6.70
CA SER A 133 -0.85 13.44 6.60
C SER A 133 -1.21 14.88 6.25
N ASN A 134 -2.39 15.07 5.69
CA ASN A 134 -2.97 16.37 5.41
C ASN A 134 -4.49 16.32 5.61
N GLY A 135 -5.20 17.40 5.22
CA GLY A 135 -6.65 17.52 5.40
C GLY A 135 -7.48 16.46 4.67
N THR A 136 -6.93 15.76 3.68
CA THR A 136 -7.67 14.81 2.83
C THR A 136 -7.18 13.37 2.93
N HIS A 137 -5.86 13.17 3.15
CA HIS A 137 -5.24 11.86 3.13
C HIS A 137 -4.19 11.72 4.22
N TRP A 138 -3.87 10.47 4.54
CA TRP A 138 -2.69 10.08 5.28
C TRP A 138 -1.90 9.05 4.48
N GLN A 139 -0.58 9.08 4.64
CA GLN A 139 0.36 8.21 3.99
C GLN A 139 1.23 7.56 5.06
N TYR A 140 1.42 6.25 4.96
CA TYR A 140 2.48 5.56 5.70
C TYR A 140 3.48 4.96 4.72
N THR A 141 4.73 4.85 5.16
CA THR A 141 5.76 4.05 4.50
C THR A 141 6.39 3.14 5.54
N ALA A 142 6.43 1.84 5.29
CA ALA A 142 6.96 0.87 6.24
C ALA A 142 7.71 -0.26 5.54
N LEU A 143 8.84 -0.67 6.11
CA LEU A 143 9.43 -1.97 5.81
C LEU A 143 8.48 -3.06 6.28
N CYS A 144 8.28 -4.10 5.47
CA CYS A 144 7.77 -5.37 5.91
C CYS A 144 8.81 -6.47 5.71
N LYS A 145 9.16 -7.13 6.81
CA LYS A 145 9.88 -8.40 6.79
C LYS A 145 8.89 -9.55 6.90
N GLY A 146 9.03 -10.59 6.08
CA GLY A 146 8.14 -11.76 6.09
C GLY A 146 6.79 -11.61 5.38
N CYS A 147 6.55 -10.50 4.67
CA CYS A 147 5.31 -10.33 3.88
C CYS A 147 5.33 -11.06 2.53
N THR A 148 6.52 -11.30 1.97
CA THR A 148 6.69 -11.82 0.60
C THR A 148 6.82 -13.34 0.57
N SER A 149 6.85 -13.99 1.73
CA SER A 149 6.92 -15.44 1.85
C SER A 149 6.21 -15.93 3.10
N TRP A 150 5.52 -17.06 3.01
CA TRP A 150 4.82 -17.65 4.14
C TRP A 150 4.70 -19.16 4.00
N THR A 151 4.44 -19.83 5.11
CA THR A 151 4.14 -21.26 5.15
C THR A 151 2.63 -21.44 5.16
N THR A 152 2.13 -22.28 4.26
CA THR A 152 0.71 -22.67 4.23
C THR A 152 0.40 -23.70 5.31
N ASP A 153 -0.88 -23.93 5.58
CA ASP A 153 -1.35 -24.98 6.51
C ASP A 153 -0.82 -26.39 6.17
N THR A 154 -0.45 -26.62 4.90
CA THR A 154 0.15 -27.90 4.43
C THR A 154 1.65 -28.00 4.68
N GLY A 155 2.27 -26.99 5.29
CA GLY A 155 3.72 -26.90 5.49
C GLY A 155 4.50 -26.43 4.25
N ALA A 156 3.86 -26.27 3.10
CA ALA A 156 4.52 -25.78 1.90
C ALA A 156 4.78 -24.27 1.96
N SER A 157 5.98 -23.85 1.60
CA SER A 157 6.34 -22.44 1.43
C SER A 157 5.70 -21.83 0.19
N ARG A 158 5.36 -20.55 0.29
CA ARG A 158 4.87 -19.70 -0.80
C ARG A 158 5.69 -18.42 -0.83
N TYR A 159 5.81 -17.86 -2.02
CA TYR A 159 6.63 -16.68 -2.30
C TYR A 159 5.88 -15.79 -3.28
N LEU A 160 6.01 -14.47 -3.11
CA LEU A 160 5.70 -13.51 -4.15
C LEU A 160 6.80 -13.53 -5.19
N SER A 161 6.43 -13.29 -6.45
CA SER A 161 7.41 -13.16 -7.52
C SER A 161 8.05 -11.78 -7.45
N PRO A 162 9.40 -11.67 -7.41
CA PRO A 162 10.08 -10.38 -7.53
C PRO A 162 10.02 -9.82 -8.96
N ARG A 163 9.53 -10.60 -9.93
CA ARG A 163 9.43 -10.24 -11.35
C ARG A 163 8.02 -10.57 -11.85
N GLY A 164 7.37 -9.61 -12.49
CA GLY A 164 6.01 -9.77 -13.02
C GLY A 164 4.91 -9.54 -11.98
N GLY A 165 3.69 -9.90 -12.38
CA GLY A 165 2.46 -9.64 -11.62
C GLY A 165 2.25 -10.60 -10.44
N ASN A 166 1.99 -10.02 -9.28
CA ASN A 166 1.48 -10.70 -8.09
C ASN A 166 0.01 -10.33 -7.89
N ARG A 167 -0.85 -11.33 -7.70
CA ARG A 167 -2.25 -11.05 -7.35
C ARG A 167 -2.31 -10.55 -5.92
N MET A 168 -2.68 -9.29 -5.75
CA MET A 168 -2.92 -8.67 -4.46
C MET A 168 -4.41 -8.38 -4.28
N ALA A 169 -4.84 -8.26 -3.03
CA ALA A 169 -6.18 -7.81 -2.70
C ALA A 169 -6.12 -6.70 -1.67
N PHE A 170 -7.13 -5.85 -1.65
CA PHE A 170 -7.32 -4.86 -0.60
C PHE A 170 -8.68 -5.05 0.06
N ALA A 171 -8.80 -4.49 1.26
CA ALA A 171 -10.04 -4.40 2.00
C ALA A 171 -10.17 -2.99 2.60
N TYR A 172 -11.40 -2.51 2.75
CA TYR A 172 -11.71 -1.19 3.30
C TYR A 172 -12.91 -1.26 4.24
N SER A 173 -12.85 -0.47 5.32
CA SER A 173 -13.99 -0.18 6.17
C SER A 173 -13.97 1.30 6.59
N PRO A 174 -15.13 1.98 6.65
CA PRO A 174 -15.25 3.31 7.26
C PRO A 174 -15.18 3.24 8.79
N ASN A 175 -15.54 2.08 9.37
CA ASN A 175 -15.56 1.87 10.82
C ASN A 175 -14.16 1.59 11.35
N ARG A 176 -13.83 2.19 12.49
CA ARG A 176 -12.51 2.11 13.11
C ARG A 176 -12.36 0.84 13.96
N PRO A 177 -11.12 0.38 14.21
CA PRO A 177 -10.86 -0.67 15.20
C PRO A 177 -11.35 -0.28 16.60
N SER A 178 -11.72 -1.26 17.42
CA SER A 178 -12.27 -1.04 18.76
C SER A 178 -11.29 -0.39 19.75
N SER A 179 -9.99 -0.55 19.52
CA SER A 179 -8.90 0.00 20.33
C SER A 179 -7.81 0.55 19.41
N PRO A 180 -7.99 1.76 18.81
CA PRO A 180 -7.15 2.26 17.73
C PRO A 180 -5.65 2.42 18.06
N ASN A 181 -5.28 2.45 19.34
CA ASN A 181 -3.88 2.55 19.76
C ASN A 181 -3.16 1.19 19.81
N SER A 182 -3.89 0.07 19.71
CA SER A 182 -3.32 -1.28 19.79
C SER A 182 -3.26 -1.94 18.42
N PRO A 183 -2.08 -2.35 17.91
CA PRO A 183 -1.97 -3.06 16.64
C PRO A 183 -2.67 -4.42 16.65
N THR A 184 -3.08 -4.95 17.81
CA THR A 184 -3.85 -6.20 17.92
C THR A 184 -5.35 -5.98 18.09
N SER A 185 -5.83 -4.73 18.02
CA SER A 185 -7.26 -4.39 18.14
C SER A 185 -8.16 -5.26 17.27
N SER A 186 -9.37 -5.56 17.76
CA SER A 186 -10.42 -6.10 16.89
C SER A 186 -10.75 -5.07 15.81
N ILE A 187 -11.05 -5.55 14.61
CA ILE A 187 -11.46 -4.75 13.45
C ILE A 187 -12.85 -5.20 13.01
N PRO A 188 -13.73 -4.27 12.58
CA PRO A 188 -15.00 -4.64 11.95
C PRO A 188 -14.74 -5.29 10.59
N ILE A 189 -15.73 -6.01 10.06
CA ILE A 189 -15.68 -6.54 8.68
C ILE A 189 -15.51 -5.40 7.67
N HIS A 190 -14.86 -5.68 6.54
CA HIS A 190 -14.74 -4.71 5.46
C HIS A 190 -16.04 -4.56 4.68
N ASP A 191 -16.35 -3.33 4.26
CA ASP A 191 -17.50 -3.04 3.39
C ASP A 191 -17.16 -3.37 1.94
N VAL A 192 -15.91 -3.09 1.52
CA VAL A 192 -15.44 -3.28 0.15
C VAL A 192 -14.11 -4.02 0.16
N HIS A 193 -13.96 -4.93 -0.79
CA HIS A 193 -12.70 -5.57 -1.12
C HIS A 193 -12.55 -5.64 -2.65
N GLY A 194 -11.32 -5.80 -3.12
CA GLY A 194 -11.04 -5.94 -4.54
C GLY A 194 -9.65 -6.47 -4.80
N TYR A 195 -9.34 -6.71 -6.07
CA TYR A 195 -8.13 -7.40 -6.49
C TYR A 195 -7.44 -6.63 -7.61
N TRP A 196 -6.12 -6.76 -7.70
CA TRP A 196 -5.36 -6.30 -8.85
C TRP A 196 -4.12 -7.16 -9.05
N GLN A 197 -3.53 -7.06 -10.23
CA GLN A 197 -2.21 -7.61 -10.51
C GLN A 197 -1.16 -6.51 -10.24
N HIS A 198 -0.38 -6.69 -9.19
CA HIS A 198 0.71 -5.80 -8.82
C HIS A 198 2.02 -6.29 -9.44
N ASP A 199 2.51 -5.61 -10.46
CA ASP A 199 3.76 -5.94 -11.13
C ASP A 199 4.95 -5.42 -10.31
N PHE A 200 5.77 -6.34 -9.82
CA PHE A 200 6.96 -6.02 -9.03
C PHE A 200 8.20 -5.78 -9.89
N SER A 201 8.14 -5.99 -11.21
CA SER A 201 9.27 -5.71 -12.12
C SER A 201 9.71 -4.25 -12.05
N GLY A 202 8.75 -3.34 -11.86
CA GLY A 202 8.98 -1.90 -11.70
C GLY A 202 9.34 -1.44 -10.28
N ALA A 203 9.34 -2.35 -9.31
CA ALA A 203 9.52 -2.04 -7.89
C ALA A 203 10.96 -2.23 -7.40
N ALA A 204 11.88 -2.66 -8.27
CA ALA A 204 13.25 -3.00 -7.88
C ALA A 204 14.11 -1.77 -7.57
N ASN A 205 14.82 -1.81 -6.45
CA ASN A 205 15.72 -0.76 -5.99
C ASN A 205 17.15 -1.30 -5.82
N GLN A 206 18.12 -0.64 -6.46
CA GLN A 206 19.53 -0.83 -6.12
C GLN A 206 19.77 -0.28 -4.71
N ASP A 207 20.72 -0.87 -3.98
CA ASP A 207 21.08 -0.47 -2.61
C ASP A 207 19.90 -0.46 -1.61
N PHE A 208 18.87 -1.26 -1.87
CA PHE A 208 17.63 -1.29 -1.08
C PHE A 208 17.90 -1.42 0.43
N ASP A 209 18.82 -2.30 0.83
CA ASP A 209 19.14 -2.51 2.24
C ASP A 209 19.75 -1.26 2.88
N ALA A 210 20.64 -0.56 2.18
CA ALA A 210 21.23 0.69 2.66
C ALA A 210 20.17 1.80 2.77
N ILE A 211 19.28 1.90 1.79
CA ILE A 211 18.16 2.85 1.81
C ILE A 211 17.24 2.57 3.00
N VAL A 212 16.82 1.32 3.18
CA VAL A 212 15.94 0.90 4.28
C VAL A 212 16.59 1.11 5.64
N GLN A 213 17.88 0.80 5.79
CA GLN A 213 18.61 1.04 7.04
C GLN A 213 18.64 2.53 7.41
N ARG A 214 18.91 3.41 6.44
CA ARG A 214 18.83 4.87 6.62
C ARG A 214 17.43 5.32 7.03
N LEU A 215 16.39 4.83 6.35
CA LEU A 215 15.00 5.19 6.67
C LEU A 215 14.58 4.70 8.07
N ALA A 216 15.08 3.54 8.50
CA ALA A 216 14.81 2.96 9.81
C ALA A 216 15.53 3.69 10.96
N SER A 217 16.73 4.25 10.71
CA SER A 217 17.45 5.04 11.73
C SER A 217 16.87 6.45 11.90
N GLY A 218 16.05 6.91 10.95
CA GLY A 218 15.44 8.24 10.98
C GLY A 218 16.40 9.37 10.65
N VAL A 219 17.54 9.04 10.01
CA VAL A 219 18.58 9.97 9.55
C VAL A 219 18.46 10.20 8.05
#